data_AF-A0A382RTD4-F1
#
_entry.id   AF-A0A382RTD4-F1
#
_cell.length_a   1.000
_cell.length_b   1.000
_cell.length_c   1.000
_cell.angle_alpha   90.00
_cell.angle_beta   90.00
_cell.angle_gamma   90.00
#
_symmetry.space_group_name_H-M   'P 1'
#
loop_
_entity.id
_entity.type
_entity.pdbx_description
1 polymer ?
#
loop_
_entity_poly.entity_id
_entity_poly.type
_entity_poly.pdbx_seq_one_letter_code
_entity_poly.pdbx_strand_id
1 'polypeptide(L)' 'MGIVSSIGNNCAEVEASLRGAQSGIVVADEYHDLGFRSQVHGSIDIDLEAEIDRKLRRFMGASAAYNYVAMREAIAHS' A
#
# COMPACT_ATOMS: atom_id res chain seq x y z
N MET A 1 7.95 -14.32 -0.06
CA MET A 1 6.60 -13.71 -0.02
C MET A 1 6.76 -12.20 -0.02
N GLY A 2 5.84 -11.45 -0.63
CA GLY A 2 5.85 -9.99 -0.56
C GLY A 2 4.45 -9.39 -0.66
N ILE A 3 4.24 -8.26 0.00
CA ILE A 3 2.91 -7.68 0.21
C ILE A 3 3.00 -6.16 0.38
N VAL A 4 2.04 -5.44 -0.20
CA VAL A 4 1.78 -4.02 0.08
C VAL A 4 0.31 -3.91 0.48
N SER A 5 0.04 -3.41 1.68
CA SER A 5 -1.28 -3.43 2.30
C SER A 5 -1.52 -2.17 3.14
N SER A 6 -2.78 -1.89 3.46
CA SER A 6 -3.15 -0.78 4.35
C SER A 6 -2.67 -0.93 5.79
N ILE A 7 -2.25 -2.15 6.18
CA ILE A 7 -1.69 -2.47 7.49
C ILE A 7 -0.17 -2.68 7.45
N GLY A 8 0.50 -2.35 6.35
CA GLY A 8 1.95 -2.47 6.22
C GLY A 8 2.41 -2.68 4.78
N ASN A 9 3.61 -2.18 4.47
CA ASN A 9 4.20 -2.18 3.12
C ASN A 9 5.14 -3.35 2.85
N ASN A 10 5.33 -4.23 3.83
CA ASN A 10 6.13 -5.45 3.74
C ASN A 10 5.60 -6.50 4.73
N CYS A 11 6.12 -7.71 4.65
CA CYS A 11 5.69 -8.84 5.49
C CYS A 11 5.88 -8.58 6.98
N ALA A 12 6.96 -7.88 7.39
CA ALA A 12 7.27 -7.63 8.79
C ALA A 12 6.30 -6.63 9.42
N GLU A 13 5.99 -5.53 8.73
CA GLU A 13 4.99 -4.56 9.15
C GLU A 13 3.60 -5.18 9.23
N VAL A 14 3.21 -5.97 8.22
CA VAL A 14 1.93 -6.66 8.21
C VAL A 14 1.85 -7.65 9.39
N GLU A 15 2.90 -8.42 9.66
CA GLU A 15 2.93 -9.32 10.82
C GLU A 15 2.77 -8.56 12.13
N ALA A 16 3.48 -7.45 12.30
CA ALA A 16 3.39 -6.60 13.48
C ALA A 16 1.97 -6.05 13.68
N SER A 17 1.35 -5.54 12.62
CA SER A 17 -0.03 -5.03 12.65
C SER A 17 -1.05 -6.12 12.98
N LEU A 18 -0.89 -7.33 12.43
CA LEU A 18 -1.76 -8.47 12.74
C LEU A 18 -1.65 -8.89 14.21
N ARG A 19 -0.43 -8.95 14.76
CA ARG A 19 -0.20 -9.29 16.17
C ARG A 19 -0.68 -8.18 17.12
N GLY A 20 -0.52 -6.92 16.70
CA GLY A 20 -0.91 -5.73 17.45
C GLY A 20 -2.37 -5.32 17.29
N ALA A 21 -3.15 -6.02 16.46
CA ALA A 21 -4.52 -5.66 16.09
C ALA A 21 -4.64 -4.19 15.59
N GLN A 22 -3.65 -3.73 14.83
CA GLN A 22 -3.61 -2.37 14.29
C GLN A 22 -4.46 -2.30 13.02
N SER A 23 -5.43 -1.37 13.02
CA SER A 23 -6.29 -1.13 11.86
C SER A 23 -5.59 -0.25 10.84
N GLY A 24 -5.72 -0.59 9.57
CA GLY A 24 -5.26 0.22 8.43
C GLY A 24 -6.33 1.13 7.85
N ILE A 25 -7.50 1.23 8.49
CA ILE A 25 -8.62 2.04 8.00
C ILE A 25 -8.45 3.47 8.50
N VAL A 26 -8.53 4.41 7.56
CA VAL A 26 -8.42 5.85 7.81
C VAL A 26 -9.64 6.59 7.27
N VAL A 27 -9.82 7.83 7.73
CA VAL A 27 -10.82 8.75 7.17
C VAL A 27 -10.40 9.17 5.77
N ALA A 28 -11.38 9.25 4.88
CA ALA A 28 -11.22 9.56 3.47
C ALA A 28 -11.80 10.95 3.19
N ASP A 29 -11.01 12.01 3.39
CA ASP A 29 -11.48 13.39 3.20
C ASP A 29 -11.99 13.63 1.76
N GLU A 30 -11.36 13.01 0.76
CA GLU A 30 -11.83 13.06 -0.63
C GLU A 30 -13.24 12.49 -0.78
N TYR A 31 -13.57 11.40 -0.08
CA TYR A 31 -14.91 10.81 -0.15
C TYR A 31 -15.95 11.70 0.52
N HIS A 32 -15.57 12.38 1.60
CA HIS A 32 -16.40 13.38 2.23
C HIS A 32 -16.71 14.54 1.26
N ASP A 33 -15.69 15.07 0.59
CA ASP A 33 -15.83 16.20 -0.34
C ASP A 33 -16.64 15.86 -1.59
N LEU A 34 -16.58 14.60 -2.03
CA LEU A 34 -17.40 14.06 -3.12
C LEU A 34 -18.84 13.72 -2.69
N GLY A 35 -19.20 13.90 -1.42
CA GLY A 35 -20.54 13.63 -0.90
C GLY A 35 -20.88 12.14 -0.77
N PHE A 36 -19.87 11.28 -0.61
CA PHE A 36 -20.09 9.84 -0.49
C PHE A 36 -20.65 9.47 0.87
N ARG A 37 -21.45 8.39 0.90
CA ARG A 37 -21.98 7.82 2.15
C ARG A 37 -20.89 7.15 2.98
N SER A 38 -19.94 6.49 2.34
CA SER A 38 -18.76 5.93 3.00
C SER A 38 -17.64 6.96 2.99
N GLN A 39 -17.10 7.26 4.16
CA GLN A 39 -16.06 8.29 4.36
C GLN A 39 -14.76 7.69 4.93
N VAL A 40 -14.56 6.38 4.72
CA VAL A 40 -13.39 5.65 5.21
C VAL A 40 -12.85 4.73 4.12
N HIS A 41 -11.53 4.50 4.12
CA HIS A 41 -10.86 3.51 3.27
C HIS A 41 -9.60 2.96 3.93
N GLY A 42 -9.12 1.81 3.44
CA GLY A 42 -7.78 1.32 3.76
C GLY A 42 -6.77 1.97 2.81
N SER A 43 -6.16 3.08 3.22
CA SER A 43 -5.13 3.72 2.40
C SER A 43 -3.84 2.91 2.42
N ILE A 44 -3.07 2.97 1.34
CA ILE A 44 -1.70 2.45 1.32
C ILE A 44 -0.78 3.65 1.47
N ASP A 45 -0.02 3.68 2.56
CA ASP A 45 0.93 4.75 2.85
C ASP A 45 2.33 4.35 2.39
N ILE A 46 2.62 4.54 1.10
CA ILE A 46 3.92 4.21 0.51
C ILE A 46 4.35 5.26 -0.51
N ASP A 47 5.61 5.69 -0.41
CA ASP A 47 6.23 6.56 -1.41
C ASP A 47 6.73 5.75 -2.61
N LEU A 48 5.86 5.59 -3.61
CA LEU A 48 6.18 4.87 -4.84
C LEU A 48 7.30 5.53 -5.67
N GLU A 49 7.56 6.83 -5.50
CA GLU A 49 8.62 7.52 -6.24
C GLU A 49 10.00 7.22 -5.63
N ALA A 50 10.07 7.06 -4.32
CA ALA A 50 11.27 6.57 -3.64
C ALA A 50 11.55 5.09 -3.93
N GLU A 51 10.48 4.27 -4.07
CA GLU A 51 10.62 2.83 -4.22
C GLU A 51 10.89 2.35 -5.65
N ILE A 52 10.52 3.12 -6.68
CA ILE A 52 10.59 2.69 -8.08
C ILE A 52 11.29 3.75 -8.94
N ASP A 53 12.31 3.34 -9.70
CA ASP A 53 12.95 4.22 -10.67
C ASP A 53 11.93 4.82 -11.64
N ARG A 54 12.04 6.14 -11.87
CA ARG A 54 11.13 6.93 -12.69
C ARG A 54 10.91 6.34 -14.10
N LYS A 55 11.92 5.72 -14.71
CA LYS A 55 11.80 5.14 -16.07
C LYS A 55 10.90 3.91 -16.09
N LEU A 56 10.86 3.15 -15.00
CA LEU A 56 9.95 2.01 -14.85
C LEU A 56 8.56 2.50 -14.45
N ARG A 57 8.50 3.46 -13.52
CA ARG A 57 7.25 4.02 -12.97
C ARG A 57 6.33 4.63 -14.04
N ARG A 58 6.87 5.18 -15.13
CA ARG A 58 6.10 5.82 -16.22
C ARG A 58 5.08 4.89 -16.91
N PHE A 59 5.29 3.58 -16.81
CA PHE A 59 4.39 2.58 -17.42
C PHE A 59 3.43 1.95 -16.41
N MET A 60 3.46 2.39 -15.14
CA MET A 60 2.73 1.77 -14.05
C MET A 60 1.62 2.70 -13.56
N GLY A 61 0.38 2.19 -13.47
CA GLY A 61 -0.63 2.78 -12.58
C GLY A 61 -0.30 2.48 -11.12
N ALA A 62 -1.06 3.06 -10.18
CA ALA A 62 -0.84 2.82 -8.74
C ALA A 62 -0.85 1.32 -8.38
N SER A 63 -1.83 0.57 -8.87
CA SER A 63 -1.92 -0.88 -8.62
C SER A 63 -0.73 -1.68 -9.17
N ALA A 64 -0.23 -1.31 -10.35
CA ALA A 64 0.93 -1.96 -10.95
C ALA A 64 2.21 -1.64 -10.17
N ALA A 65 2.32 -0.42 -9.63
CA ALA A 65 3.44 0.00 -8.80
C ALA A 65 3.44 -0.75 -7.44
N TYR A 66 2.29 -0.90 -6.78
CA TYR A 66 2.18 -1.71 -5.55
C TYR A 66 2.58 -3.17 -5.81
N ASN A 67 2.11 -3.75 -6.90
CA ASN A 67 2.46 -5.12 -7.26
C ASN A 67 3.96 -5.28 -7.56
N TYR A 68 4.59 -4.27 -8.18
CA TYR A 68 6.03 -4.28 -8.42
C TYR A 68 6.82 -4.33 -7.11
N VAL A 69 6.45 -3.51 -6.12
CA VAL A 69 7.10 -3.50 -4.80
C VAL A 69 6.91 -4.85 -4.10
N ALA A 70 5.67 -5.37 -4.07
CA ALA A 70 5.37 -6.68 -3.49
C ALA A 70 6.15 -7.81 -4.19
N MET A 71 6.26 -7.78 -5.52
CA MET A 71 7.03 -8.76 -6.28
C MET A 71 8.52 -8.70 -5.96
N ARG A 72 9.08 -7.50 -5.82
CA ARG A 72 10.50 -7.31 -5.45
C ARG A 72 10.79 -7.90 -4.07
N GLU A 73 9.92 -7.65 -3.09
CA GLU A 73 10.03 -8.27 -1.76
C GLU A 73 9.89 -9.80 -1.86
N ALA A 74 8.94 -10.31 -2.66
CA ALA A 74 8.75 -11.74 -2.84
C ALA A 74 9.98 -12.46 -3.39
N ILE A 75 10.69 -11.84 -4.33
CA ILE A 75 11.95 -12.34 -4.90
C ILE A 75 13.08 -12.30 -3.87
N ALA A 76 13.17 -11.25 -3.04
CA ALA A 76 14.20 -11.18 -2.00
C ALA A 76 14.01 -12.23 -0.90
N HIS A 77 12.77 -12.67 -0.66
CA HIS A 77 12.39 -13.69 0.31
C HIS A 77 12.24 -15.10 -0.30
N SER A 78 12.75 -15.36 -1.51
CA SER A 78 12.69 -16.68 -2.16
C SER A 78 13.80 -17.62 -1.71
#